data_AF-A0A1X7KSY1-F1
#
_entry.id   AF-A0A1X7KSY1-F1
#
_cell.length_a   1.000
_cell.length_b   1.000
_cell.length_c   1.000
_cell.angle_alpha   90.00
_cell.angle_beta   90.00
_cell.angle_gamma   90.00
#
_symmetry.space_group_name_H-M   'P 1'
#
loop_
_entity.id
_entity.type
_entity.pdbx_description
1 polymer ?
#
loop_
_entity_poly.entity_id
_entity_poly.type
_entity_poly.pdbx_seq_one_letter_code
_entity_poly.pdbx_strand_id
1 'polypeptide(L)' 'MNMLFLNVGGLELIVILLLSLIYIYTFYHAITNPNLTGNLRIVWIIVLLVLNGLGVILYWLFGKNGSR' A
#
# COMPACT_ATOMS: atom_id res chain seq x y z
N MET A 1 19.88 -24.56 0.20
CA MET A 1 18.96 -23.45 -0.17
C MET A 1 19.41 -22.23 0.60
N ASN A 2 20.04 -21.28 -0.11
CA ASN A 2 20.51 -20.05 0.51
C ASN A 2 19.29 -19.13 0.74
N MET A 3 19.11 -18.61 1.95
CA MET A 3 17.98 -17.75 2.33
C MET A 3 18.12 -16.34 1.74
N LEU A 4 18.28 -16.23 0.42
CA LEU A 4 18.49 -14.97 -0.29
C LEU A 4 17.29 -14.02 -0.19
N PHE A 5 16.08 -14.54 0.03
CA PHE A 5 14.86 -13.75 0.27
C PHE A 5 14.78 -13.17 1.70
N LEU A 6 15.60 -13.65 2.64
CA LEU A 6 15.78 -13.02 3.96
C LEU A 6 16.95 -12.04 3.98
N ASN A 7 17.66 -11.88 2.86
CA ASN A 7 18.61 -10.79 2.67
C ASN A 7 17.88 -9.52 2.18
N VAL A 8 16.72 -9.24 2.79
CA VAL A 8 16.18 -7.87 2.81
C VAL A 8 17.13 -7.14 3.77
N GLY A 9 18.13 -6.48 3.21
CA GLY A 9 19.07 -5.69 3.98
C GLY A 9 18.35 -4.65 4.83
N GLY A 10 19.05 -4.11 5.83
CA GLY A 10 18.48 -3.09 6.71
C GLY A 10 17.89 -1.90 5.95
N LEU A 11 18.40 -1.59 4.76
CA LEU A 11 17.90 -0.53 3.88
C LEU A 11 16.52 -0.82 3.31
N GLU A 12 16.26 -2.02 2.77
CA GLU A 12 14.93 -2.34 2.23
C GLU A 12 13.85 -2.36 3.33
N LEU A 13 14.21 -2.82 4.54
CA LEU A 13 13.31 -2.74 5.71
C LEU A 13 12.98 -1.29 6.08
N ILE A 14 13.97 -0.39 6.05
CA ILE A 14 13.75 1.04 6.30
C ILE A 14 12.81 1.64 5.24
N VAL A 15 12.98 1.28 3.96
CA VAL A 15 12.13 1.76 2.87
C VAL A 15 10.68 1.28 3.06
N ILE A 16 10.48 -0.01 3.35
CA ILE A 16 9.15 -0.57 3.61
C ILE A 16 8.50 0.11 4.83
N LEU A 17 9.27 0.33 5.90
CA LEU A 17 8.80 1.01 7.10
C LEU A 17 8.37 2.45 6.79
N LEU A 18 9.18 3.19 6.03
CA LEU A 18 8.88 4.58 5.68
C LEU A 18 7.61 4.69 4.83
N LEU A 19 7.45 3.83 3.83
CA LEU A 19 6.25 3.76 3.00
C LEU A 19 5.00 3.39 3.83
N SER A 20 5.15 2.45 4.77
CA SER A 20 4.09 2.05 5.69
C SER A 20 3.66 3.20 6.60
N LEU A 21 4.61 3.95 7.15
CA LEU A 21 4.35 5.12 8.00
C LEU A 21 3.61 6.22 7.22
N ILE A 22 4.03 6.52 5.99
CA ILE A 22 3.37 7.50 5.11
C ILE A 22 1.93 7.07 4.84
N TYR A 23 1.72 5.79 4.53
CA TYR A 23 0.38 5.25 4.28
C TYR A 23 -0.52 5.37 5.52
N ILE A 24 -0.04 4.94 6.69
CA ILE A 24 -0.80 5.01 7.96
C ILE A 24 -1.12 6.46 8.31
N TYR A 25 -0.15 7.37 8.19
CA TYR A 25 -0.36 8.80 8.42
C TYR A 25 -1.41 9.38 7.48
N THR A 26 -1.33 9.06 6.19
CA THR A 26 -2.29 9.54 5.17
C THR A 26 -3.69 9.02 5.45
N PHE A 27 -3.81 7.77 5.88
CA PHE A 27 -5.08 7.17 6.28
C PHE A 27 -5.68 7.86 7.51
N TYR A 28 -4.87 8.07 8.56
CA TYR A 28 -5.28 8.83 9.75
C TYR A 28 -5.69 10.26 9.40
N HIS A 29 -4.92 10.94 8.56
CA HIS A 29 -5.22 12.29 8.12
C HIS A 29 -6.51 12.35 7.31
N ALA A 30 -6.75 11.39 6.40
CA ALA A 30 -8.01 11.32 5.64
C ALA A 30 -9.24 11.20 6.57
N ILE A 31 -9.14 10.44 7.67
CA ILE A 31 -10.23 10.28 8.63
C ILE A 31 -10.47 11.56 9.45
N THR A 32 -9.40 12.23 9.85
CA THR A 32 -9.45 13.37 10.79
C THR A 32 -9.51 14.73 10.11
N ASN A 33 -9.27 14.82 8.80
CA ASN A 33 -9.23 16.08 8.08
C ASN A 33 -10.60 16.78 8.09
N PRO A 34 -10.72 17.95 8.75
CA PRO A 34 -11.98 18.68 8.85
C PRO A 34 -12.41 19.31 7.51
N ASN A 35 -11.48 19.47 6.56
CA ASN A 35 -11.75 20.05 5.24
C ASN A 35 -12.41 19.04 4.27
N LEU A 36 -12.44 17.75 4.63
CA LEU A 36 -13.14 16.74 3.84
C LEU A 36 -14.59 16.64 4.27
N THR A 37 -15.51 16.99 3.37
CA THR A 37 -16.95 16.74 3.54
C THR A 37 -17.21 15.24 3.70
N GLY A 38 -18.27 14.86 4.40
CA GLY A 38 -18.53 13.45 4.76
C GLY A 38 -18.47 12.47 3.58
N ASN A 39 -19.07 12.83 2.45
CA ASN A 39 -19.03 12.02 1.23
C ASN A 39 -17.62 11.94 0.63
N LEU A 40 -16.90 13.07 0.57
CA LEU A 40 -15.55 13.14 0.04
C LEU A 40 -14.56 12.35 0.91
N ARG A 41 -14.74 12.38 2.23
CA ARG A 41 -13.98 11.58 3.20
C ARG A 41 -14.13 10.09 2.93
N ILE A 42 -15.36 9.62 2.75
CA ILE A 42 -15.65 8.21 2.46
C ILE A 42 -14.99 7.79 1.15
N VAL A 43 -15.08 8.61 0.10
CA VAL A 43 -14.43 8.33 -1.19
C VAL A 43 -12.92 8.16 -1.02
N TRP A 44 -12.24 9.06 -0.31
CA TRP A 44 -10.79 8.97 -0.12
C TRP A 44 -10.37 7.76 0.72
N ILE A 45 -11.13 7.40 1.75
CA ILE A 45 -10.88 6.19 2.54
C ILE A 45 -11.00 4.95 1.66
N ILE A 46 -12.04 4.87 0.81
CA ILE A 46 -12.23 3.76 -0.13
C ILE A 46 -11.06 3.71 -1.12
N VAL A 47 -10.64 4.84 -1.68
CA VAL A 47 -9.51 4.90 -2.62
C VAL A 47 -8.22 4.38 -1.99
N LEU A 48 -7.90 4.78 -0.76
CA LEU A 48 -6.70 4.31 -0.04
C LEU A 48 -6.73 2.78 0.18
N LEU A 49 -7.89 2.24 0.55
CA LEU A 49 -8.06 0.79 0.75
C LEU A 49 -7.99 0.01 -0.58
N VAL A 50 -8.63 0.52 -1.63
CA VAL A 50 -8.69 -0.14 -2.94
C VAL A 50 -7.34 -0.11 -3.64
N LEU A 51 -6.53 0.95 -3.48
CA LEU A 51 -5.18 1.03 -4.04
C LEU A 51 -4.29 -0.15 -3.62
N ASN A 52 -4.41 -0.63 -2.38
CA ASN A 52 -3.72 -1.86 -1.95
C ASN A 52 -4.25 -3.09 -2.70
N GLY A 53 -5.56 -3.15 -2.93
CA GLY A 53 -6.20 -4.22 -3.71
C GLY A 53 -5.83 -4.20 -5.19
N LEU A 54 -5.56 -3.03 -5.79
CA LEU A 54 -5.15 -2.92 -7.20
C LEU A 54 -3.85 -3.67 -7.46
N GLY A 55 -2.87 -3.62 -6.54
CA GLY A 55 -1.64 -4.40 -6.66
C GLY A 55 -1.91 -5.92 -6.71
N VAL A 56 -2.86 -6.39 -5.90
CA VAL A 56 -3.30 -7.80 -5.89
C VAL A 56 -3.99 -8.15 -7.20
N ILE A 57 -4.91 -7.32 -7.67
CA ILE A 57 -5.63 -7.53 -8.93
C ILE A 57 -4.65 -7.55 -10.10
N LEU A 58 -3.71 -6.60 -10.17
CA LEU A 58 -2.67 -6.55 -11.20
C LEU A 58 -1.77 -7.79 -11.18
N TYR A 59 -1.40 -8.30 -10.00
CA TYR A 59 -0.68 -9.56 -9.89
C TYR A 59 -1.50 -10.73 -10.44
N TRP A 60 -2.79 -10.82 -10.13
CA TRP A 60 -3.65 -11.89 -10.63
C TRP A 60 -3.96 -11.79 -12.12
N LEU A 61 -4.00 -10.58 -12.68
CA LEU A 61 -4.27 -10.37 -14.10
C LEU A 61 -3.01 -10.57 -14.96
N PHE A 62 -1.88 -10.02 -14.53
CA PHE A 62 -0.67 -9.94 -15.35
C PHE A 62 0.48 -10.79 -14.81
N GLY A 63 0.60 -10.93 -13.49
CA GLY A 63 1.72 -11.62 -12.84
C GLY A 63 1.55 -13.13 -12.70
N LYS A 64 0.33 -13.62 -12.42
CA LYS A 64 0.11 -15.02 -12.00
C LYS A 64 0.49 -16.06 -13.05
N ASN A 65 0.40 -15.69 -14.33
CA ASN A 65 0.61 -16.60 -15.46
C ASN A 65 2.04 -16.56 -15.99
N GLY A 66 2.95 -15.78 -15.37
CA GLY A 66 4.39 -15.75 -15.62
C GLY A 66 4.82 -16.31 -16.98
N SER A 67 4.42 -15.66 -18.07
CA SER A 67 4.95 -16.01 -19.39
C SER A 67 6.05 -15.01 -19.74
N ARG A 68 7.26 -15.41 -19.34
CA ARG A 68 8.59 -14.86 -19.62
C ARG A 68 9.01 -13.63 -18.82
#